data_AF-A0A954G7Q1-F1
#
_entry.id   AF-A0A954G7Q1-F1
#
_cell.length_a   1.000
_cell.length_b   1.000
_cell.length_c   1.000
_cell.angle_alpha   90.00
_cell.angle_beta   90.00
_cell.angle_gamma   90.00
#
_symmetry.space_group_name_H-M   'P 1'
#
loop_
_entity.id
_entity.type
_entity.pdbx_description
1 polymer ?
#
loop_
_entity_poly.entity_id
_entity_poly.type
_entity_poly.pdbx_seq_one_letter_code
_entity_poly.pdbx_strand_id
1 'polypeptide(L)'
;MSSDHFAPPQDRSQEVQIPLEPLKELLIKLFVRMGMFEVEAEIAADRLIEADLRGIHSHGSRTAERYLDSMDMGDIDPRAQILTLKETPAIAVLDGSKSMGHVAATRAMELAIKKAGEVGTGTVVVKNSHHFGAAAVYVLMAVRAGMIGYCTTNTGRATVAAHGSTQAATANNAIAWGVPTREGAPFVLDMACAKTSWGKLETQTMYGLPVPPGYALDSEGKETTDSSAVKTLLPAAGPRGY
;
A
#
# COMPACT_ATOMS: atom_id res chain seq x y z
N MET A 1 6.33 -9.26 27.96
CA MET A 1 6.24 -10.03 26.69
C MET A 1 4.81 -9.85 26.20
N SER A 2 4.60 -8.88 25.31
CA SER A 2 3.29 -8.57 24.75
C SER A 2 2.97 -9.66 23.73
N SER A 3 2.02 -10.54 24.03
CA SER A 3 1.37 -11.36 23.02
C SER A 3 0.83 -10.44 21.92
N ASP A 4 1.23 -10.66 20.68
CA ASP A 4 0.78 -9.92 19.49
C ASP A 4 -0.72 -10.17 19.26
N HIS A 5 -1.58 -9.53 20.06
CA HIS A 5 -3.04 -9.58 19.95
C HIS A 5 -3.59 -8.95 18.66
N PHE A 6 -2.70 -8.54 17.75
CA PHE A 6 -3.04 -7.90 16.49
C PHE A 6 -2.47 -8.62 15.25
N ALA A 7 -2.01 -9.86 15.44
CA ALA A 7 -1.75 -10.79 14.35
C ALA A 7 -2.98 -11.70 14.16
N PRO A 8 -3.36 -12.04 12.91
CA PRO A 8 -4.36 -13.08 12.68
C PRO A 8 -3.89 -14.42 13.28
N PRO A 9 -4.83 -15.30 13.65
CA PRO A 9 -4.49 -16.59 14.22
C PRO A 9 -3.77 -17.43 13.16
N GLN A 10 -2.65 -18.03 13.55
CA GLN A 10 -1.93 -18.97 12.69
C GLN A 10 -2.55 -20.35 12.87
N ASP A 11 -3.56 -20.66 12.06
CA ASP A 11 -4.13 -22.01 11.95
C ASP A 11 -3.65 -22.66 10.66
N ARG A 12 -2.57 -23.44 10.77
CA ARG A 12 -1.99 -24.18 9.62
C ARG A 12 -2.98 -25.13 8.96
N SER A 13 -4.05 -25.55 9.64
CA SER A 13 -5.08 -26.41 9.05
C SER A 13 -5.98 -25.67 8.06
N GLN A 14 -5.99 -24.34 8.12
CA GLN A 14 -6.74 -23.44 7.23
C GLN A 14 -5.83 -22.72 6.21
N GLU A 15 -4.54 -23.03 6.19
CA GLU A 15 -3.56 -22.42 5.29
C GLU A 15 -3.23 -23.35 4.12
N VAL A 16 -3.15 -22.77 2.92
CA VAL A 16 -2.66 -23.46 1.72
C VAL A 16 -1.42 -22.73 1.22
N GLN A 17 -0.35 -23.49 0.99
CA GLN A 17 0.84 -22.95 0.34
C GLN A 17 0.66 -22.99 -1.17
N ILE A 18 0.72 -21.81 -1.79
CA ILE A 18 0.61 -21.66 -3.23
C ILE A 18 2.01 -21.38 -3.78
N PRO A 19 2.49 -22.14 -4.79
CA PRO A 19 3.76 -21.83 -5.42
C PRO A 19 3.73 -20.44 -6.10
N LEU A 20 4.85 -19.72 -6.02
CA LEU A 20 4.96 -18.33 -6.47
C LEU A 20 4.64 -18.16 -7.96
N GLU A 21 5.28 -18.93 -8.83
CA GLU A 21 5.14 -18.74 -10.29
C GLU A 21 3.71 -18.99 -10.77
N PRO A 22 3.01 -20.09 -10.39
CA PRO A 22 1.60 -20.26 -10.70
C PRO A 22 0.70 -19.11 -10.22
N LEU A 23 0.95 -18.56 -9.03
CA LEU A 23 0.20 -17.42 -8.51
C LEU A 23 0.45 -16.17 -9.36
N LYS A 24 1.71 -15.90 -9.72
CA LYS A 24 2.09 -14.78 -10.59
C LYS A 24 1.41 -14.87 -11.94
N GLU A 25 1.49 -16.03 -12.59
CA GLU A 25 0.84 -16.27 -13.88
C GLU A 25 -0.67 -16.08 -13.80
N LEU A 26 -1.32 -16.53 -12.72
CA LEU A 26 -2.74 -16.35 -12.52
C LEU A 26 -3.10 -14.86 -12.43
N LEU A 27 -2.37 -14.09 -11.60
CA LEU A 27 -2.60 -12.64 -11.47
C LEU A 27 -2.45 -11.92 -12.80
N ILE A 28 -1.38 -12.21 -13.56
CA ILE A 28 -1.15 -11.64 -14.89
C ILE A 28 -2.32 -11.97 -15.81
N LYS A 29 -2.74 -13.25 -15.88
CA LYS A 29 -3.86 -13.69 -16.72
C LYS A 29 -5.15 -12.96 -16.35
N LEU A 30 -5.44 -12.78 -15.06
CA LEU A 30 -6.63 -12.05 -14.60
C LEU A 30 -6.59 -10.58 -15.05
N PHE A 31 -5.49 -9.87 -14.82
CA PHE A 31 -5.36 -8.46 -15.21
C PHE A 31 -5.38 -8.25 -16.73
N VAL A 32 -4.73 -9.12 -17.50
CA VAL A 32 -4.81 -9.08 -18.97
C VAL A 32 -6.24 -9.32 -19.45
N ARG A 33 -7.01 -10.20 -18.78
CA ARG A 33 -8.42 -10.43 -19.12
C ARG A 33 -9.31 -9.23 -18.83
N MET A 34 -8.95 -8.38 -17.87
CA MET A 34 -9.57 -7.07 -17.65
C MET A 34 -9.15 -6.02 -18.70
N GLY A 35 -8.21 -6.35 -19.58
CA GLY A 35 -7.78 -5.49 -20.67
C GLY A 35 -6.49 -4.70 -20.41
N MET A 36 -5.76 -5.03 -19.33
CA MET A 36 -4.43 -4.46 -19.09
C MET A 36 -3.43 -4.93 -20.15
N PHE A 37 -2.46 -4.08 -20.47
CA PHE A 37 -1.29 -4.50 -21.23
C PHE A 37 -0.47 -5.51 -20.40
N GLU A 38 0.03 -6.56 -21.03
CA GLU A 38 0.75 -7.66 -20.35
C GLU A 38 1.92 -7.15 -19.50
N VAL A 39 2.73 -6.23 -20.03
CA VAL A 39 3.81 -5.55 -19.31
C VAL A 39 3.33 -4.82 -18.03
N GLU A 40 2.14 -4.24 -18.04
CA GLU A 40 1.59 -3.55 -16.86
C GLU A 40 0.99 -4.54 -15.87
N ALA A 41 0.40 -5.63 -16.37
CA ALA A 41 -0.09 -6.74 -15.55
C ALA A 41 1.06 -7.45 -14.81
N GLU A 42 2.21 -7.65 -15.47
CA GLU A 42 3.44 -8.16 -14.85
C GLU A 42 3.92 -7.26 -13.70
N ILE A 43 3.98 -5.95 -13.93
CA ILE A 43 4.33 -4.98 -12.89
C ILE A 43 3.38 -5.11 -11.70
N ALA A 44 2.07 -5.12 -11.94
CA ALA A 44 1.08 -5.24 -10.87
C ALA A 44 1.24 -6.55 -10.08
N ALA A 45 1.36 -7.69 -10.78
CA ALA A 45 1.53 -9.00 -10.15
C ALA A 45 2.82 -9.07 -9.31
N ASP A 46 3.93 -8.54 -9.81
CA ASP A 46 5.19 -8.50 -9.07
C ASP A 46 5.08 -7.71 -7.76
N ARG A 47 4.41 -6.56 -7.78
CA ARG A 47 4.24 -5.74 -6.57
C ARG A 47 3.37 -6.43 -5.53
N LEU A 48 2.31 -7.11 -5.96
CA LEU A 48 1.43 -7.89 -5.07
C LEU A 48 2.18 -9.07 -4.45
N ILE A 49 2.97 -9.79 -5.25
CA ILE A 49 3.78 -10.92 -4.77
C ILE A 49 4.88 -10.44 -3.83
N GLU A 50 5.53 -9.32 -4.14
CA GLU A 50 6.55 -8.74 -3.26
C GLU A 50 5.97 -8.37 -1.89
N ALA A 51 4.71 -7.92 -1.83
CA ALA A 51 4.00 -7.72 -0.57
C ALA A 51 3.73 -9.05 0.17
N ASP A 52 3.26 -10.10 -0.54
CA ASP A 52 3.01 -11.41 0.07
C ASP A 52 4.28 -12.07 0.62
N LEU A 53 5.37 -12.05 -0.13
CA LEU A 53 6.66 -12.60 0.30
C LEU A 53 7.24 -11.91 1.53
N ARG A 54 6.78 -10.68 1.80
CA ARG A 54 7.15 -9.90 2.98
C ARG A 54 6.16 -10.04 4.14
N GLY A 55 5.15 -10.90 4.00
CA GLY A 55 4.11 -11.12 5.00
C GLY A 55 3.10 -9.97 5.10
N ILE A 56 3.02 -9.09 4.10
CA ILE A 56 2.09 -7.96 4.05
C ILE A 56 0.85 -8.35 3.24
N HIS A 57 0.21 -9.45 3.64
CA HIS A 57 -0.90 -10.06 2.89
C HIS A 57 -2.12 -9.13 2.69
N SER A 58 -2.29 -8.13 3.56
CA SER A 58 -3.32 -7.11 3.42
C SER A 58 -3.15 -6.21 2.18
N HIS A 59 -1.98 -6.23 1.54
CA HIS A 59 -1.66 -5.48 0.32
C HIS A 59 -1.06 -6.39 -0.77
N GLY A 60 -1.14 -7.71 -0.58
CA GLY A 60 -0.65 -8.71 -1.54
C GLY A 60 -1.76 -9.26 -2.44
N SER A 61 -1.59 -10.48 -2.93
CA SER A 61 -2.47 -11.13 -3.91
C SER A 61 -3.94 -11.19 -3.50
N ARG A 62 -4.25 -11.27 -2.19
CA ARG A 62 -5.63 -11.19 -1.69
C ARG A 62 -6.37 -9.94 -2.15
N THR A 63 -5.67 -8.82 -2.39
CA THR A 63 -6.29 -7.57 -2.85
C THR A 63 -6.61 -7.56 -4.35
N ALA A 64 -6.22 -8.59 -5.10
CA ALA A 64 -6.46 -8.68 -6.54
C ALA A 64 -7.94 -8.57 -6.90
N GLU A 65 -8.82 -9.27 -6.19
CA GLU A 65 -10.28 -9.23 -6.38
C GLU A 65 -10.81 -7.79 -6.37
N ARG A 66 -10.40 -6.99 -5.38
CA ARG A 66 -10.82 -5.58 -5.25
C ARG A 66 -10.37 -4.73 -6.44
N TYR A 67 -9.21 -5.02 -7.03
CA TYR A 67 -8.77 -4.30 -8.23
C TYR A 67 -9.54 -4.73 -9.47
N LEU A 68 -9.87 -6.02 -9.60
CA LEU A 68 -10.71 -6.51 -10.69
C LEU A 68 -12.10 -5.85 -10.62
N ASP A 69 -12.72 -5.83 -9.44
CA ASP A 69 -13.99 -5.13 -9.18
C ASP A 69 -13.92 -3.64 -9.55
N SER A 70 -12.82 -2.98 -9.18
CA SER A 70 -12.61 -1.56 -9.46
C SER A 70 -12.37 -1.29 -10.96
N MET A 71 -11.82 -2.25 -11.70
CA MET A 71 -11.72 -2.19 -13.16
C MET A 71 -13.09 -2.38 -13.81
N ASP A 72 -13.90 -3.34 -13.34
CA ASP A 72 -15.27 -3.57 -13.81
C ASP A 72 -16.18 -2.36 -13.60
N MET A 73 -16.02 -1.66 -12.47
CA MET A 73 -16.75 -0.41 -12.18
C MET A 73 -16.25 0.80 -12.99
N GLY A 74 -15.12 0.69 -13.70
CA GLY A 74 -14.51 1.80 -14.44
C GLY A 74 -13.80 2.83 -13.56
N ASP A 75 -13.53 2.48 -12.30
CA ASP A 75 -12.74 3.30 -11.40
C ASP A 75 -11.27 3.24 -11.82
N ILE A 76 -10.72 2.03 -11.94
CA ILE A 76 -9.39 1.79 -12.53
C ILE A 76 -9.56 1.62 -14.04
N ASP A 77 -8.83 2.42 -14.83
CA ASP A 77 -8.73 2.21 -16.27
C ASP A 77 -7.56 1.24 -16.54
N PRO A 78 -7.84 0.01 -17.00
CA PRO A 78 -6.80 -0.99 -17.27
C PRO A 78 -5.90 -0.61 -18.45
N ARG A 79 -6.28 0.39 -19.27
CA ARG A 79 -5.51 0.88 -20.42
C ARG A 79 -4.97 2.28 -20.21
N ALA A 80 -5.01 2.76 -18.97
CA ALA A 80 -4.54 4.09 -18.59
C ALA A 80 -3.09 4.32 -19.03
N GLN A 81 -2.86 5.43 -19.72
CA GLN A 81 -1.51 5.87 -20.05
C GLN A 81 -1.04 6.90 -19.02
N ILE A 82 0.08 6.63 -18.37
CA ILE A 82 0.69 7.54 -17.42
C ILE A 82 1.41 8.65 -18.17
N LEU A 83 1.05 9.90 -17.89
CA LEU A 83 1.51 11.07 -18.64
C LEU A 83 2.42 11.94 -17.78
N THR A 84 3.56 12.37 -18.33
CA THR A 84 4.39 13.39 -17.69
C THR A 84 3.78 14.77 -17.91
N LEU A 85 3.39 15.43 -16.82
CA LEU A 85 2.83 16.79 -16.85
C LEU A 85 3.91 17.86 -16.73
N LYS A 86 4.92 17.61 -15.90
CA LYS A 86 6.05 18.51 -15.66
C LYS A 86 7.31 17.70 -15.39
N GLU A 87 8.43 18.19 -15.87
CA GLU A 87 9.71 17.54 -15.68
C GLU A 87 10.84 18.55 -15.58
N THR A 88 11.72 18.35 -14.60
CA THR A 88 13.02 18.98 -14.42
C THR A 88 14.07 17.88 -14.26
N PRO A 89 15.37 18.18 -14.22
CA PRO A 89 16.39 17.16 -13.98
C PRO A 89 16.15 16.35 -12.70
N ALA A 90 15.67 16.99 -11.62
CA ALA A 90 15.48 16.36 -10.31
C ALA A 90 14.02 16.03 -9.95
N ILE A 91 13.02 16.58 -10.65
CA ILE A 91 11.60 16.47 -10.27
C ILE A 91 10.73 16.09 -11.47
N ALA A 92 9.71 15.25 -11.27
CA ALA A 92 8.63 15.07 -12.23
C ALA A 92 7.25 15.03 -11.57
N VAL A 93 6.22 15.41 -12.32
CA VAL A 93 4.81 15.24 -11.96
C VAL A 93 4.14 14.39 -13.02
N LEU A 94 3.57 13.27 -12.61
CA LEU A 94 2.87 12.32 -13.47
C LEU A 94 1.35 12.38 -13.22
N ASP A 95 0.56 12.34 -14.30
CA ASP A 95 -0.85 12.00 -14.24
C ASP A 95 -0.99 10.49 -14.44
N GLY A 96 -1.58 9.81 -13.46
CA GLY A 96 -1.81 8.38 -13.49
C GLY A 96 -2.95 7.98 -14.43
N SER A 97 -3.79 8.91 -14.87
CA SER A 97 -4.91 8.64 -15.79
C SER A 97 -5.83 7.50 -15.32
N LYS A 98 -6.12 7.39 -14.02
CA LYS A 98 -6.84 6.27 -13.39
C LYS A 98 -6.16 4.89 -13.50
N SER A 99 -4.87 4.85 -13.75
CA SER A 99 -4.12 3.59 -13.78
C SER A 99 -4.15 2.87 -12.44
N MET A 100 -3.91 1.56 -12.51
CA MET A 100 -3.59 0.75 -11.35
C MET A 100 -2.38 1.35 -10.62
N GLY A 101 -2.53 1.61 -9.32
CA GLY A 101 -1.52 2.33 -8.54
C GLY A 101 -0.16 1.64 -8.54
N HIS A 102 -0.14 0.31 -8.62
CA HIS A 102 1.09 -0.48 -8.73
C HIS A 102 1.95 -0.06 -9.92
N VAL A 103 1.34 0.13 -11.08
CA VAL A 103 2.01 0.52 -12.32
C VAL A 103 2.53 1.95 -12.19
N ALA A 104 1.69 2.86 -11.70
CA ALA A 104 2.04 4.27 -11.57
C ALA A 104 3.19 4.50 -10.58
N ALA A 105 3.14 3.84 -9.42
CA ALA A 105 4.15 3.97 -8.38
C ALA A 105 5.48 3.30 -8.76
N THR A 106 5.45 2.16 -9.48
CA THR A 106 6.66 1.55 -10.03
C THR A 106 7.35 2.49 -11.02
N ARG A 107 6.63 3.00 -12.01
CA ARG A 107 7.18 3.93 -13.00
C ARG A 107 7.69 5.22 -12.36
N ALA A 108 6.98 5.72 -11.34
CA ALA A 108 7.41 6.91 -10.60
C ALA A 108 8.72 6.68 -9.85
N MET A 109 8.88 5.54 -9.17
CA MET A 109 10.09 5.20 -8.45
C MET A 109 11.27 4.93 -9.41
N GLU A 110 11.04 4.26 -10.53
CA GLU A 110 12.05 4.09 -11.59
C GLU A 110 12.55 5.43 -12.11
N LEU A 111 11.64 6.37 -12.37
CA LEU A 111 12.01 7.72 -12.82
C LEU A 111 12.74 8.50 -11.72
N ALA A 112 12.33 8.37 -10.46
CA ALA A 112 13.03 8.98 -9.32
C ALA A 112 14.47 8.46 -9.19
N ILE A 113 14.66 7.13 -9.27
CA ILE A 113 15.98 6.49 -9.24
C ILE A 113 16.85 6.99 -10.40
N LYS A 114 16.29 7.01 -11.62
CA LYS A 114 17.01 7.51 -12.81
C LYS A 114 17.50 8.95 -12.59
N LYS A 115 16.61 9.85 -12.17
CA LYS A 115 16.94 11.26 -11.91
C LYS A 115 17.98 11.42 -10.81
N ALA A 116 17.84 10.65 -9.72
CA ALA A 116 18.81 10.64 -8.64
C ALA A 116 20.20 10.19 -9.09
N GLY A 117 20.29 9.22 -10.01
CA GLY A 117 21.55 8.81 -10.61
C GLY A 117 22.21 9.89 -11.48
N GLU A 118 21.41 10.75 -12.12
CA GLU A 118 21.90 11.81 -13.02
C GLU A 118 22.33 13.09 -12.28
N VAL A 119 21.53 13.53 -11.29
CA VAL A 119 21.73 14.83 -10.62
C VAL A 119 21.75 14.78 -9.09
N GLY A 120 21.85 13.57 -8.51
CA GLY A 120 22.01 13.35 -7.07
C GLY A 120 20.70 13.25 -6.28
N THR A 121 19.56 13.67 -6.84
CA THR A 121 18.23 13.49 -6.24
C THR A 121 17.14 13.34 -7.30
N GLY A 122 16.05 12.69 -6.94
CA GLY A 122 14.91 12.44 -7.81
C GLY A 122 13.61 12.38 -7.01
N THR A 123 12.67 13.28 -7.31
CA THR A 123 11.35 13.33 -6.68
C THR A 123 10.28 13.23 -7.75
N VAL A 124 9.40 12.25 -7.64
CA VAL A 124 8.28 12.09 -8.58
C VAL A 124 6.97 12.08 -7.81
N VAL A 125 6.06 12.96 -8.24
CA VAL A 125 4.70 13.03 -7.70
C VAL A 125 3.74 12.42 -8.70
N VAL A 126 2.92 11.47 -8.27
CA VAL A 126 1.84 10.92 -9.08
C VAL A 126 0.51 11.47 -8.56
N LYS A 127 -0.32 11.99 -9.45
CA LYS A 127 -1.72 12.32 -9.17
C LYS A 127 -2.64 11.45 -10.01
N ASN A 128 -3.90 11.30 -9.61
CA ASN A 128 -4.92 10.60 -10.41
C ASN A 128 -4.54 9.14 -10.76
N SER A 129 -3.88 8.44 -9.84
CA SER A 129 -3.72 6.99 -9.85
C SER A 129 -4.58 6.35 -8.75
N HIS A 130 -4.61 5.02 -8.69
CA HIS A 130 -5.30 4.27 -7.63
C HIS A 130 -4.38 3.74 -6.53
N HIS A 131 -4.95 2.93 -5.64
CA HIS A 131 -4.24 2.25 -4.56
C HIS A 131 -3.03 1.45 -5.07
N PHE A 132 -1.89 1.61 -4.40
CA PHE A 132 -0.59 1.08 -4.83
C PHE A 132 -0.05 -0.07 -3.97
N GLY A 133 -0.86 -0.64 -3.08
CA GLY A 133 -0.37 -1.69 -2.17
C GLY A 133 0.58 -1.17 -1.09
N ALA A 134 1.62 -1.96 -0.77
CA ALA A 134 2.55 -1.67 0.32
C ALA A 134 3.67 -0.70 -0.12
N ALA A 135 3.87 0.39 0.61
CA ALA A 135 4.84 1.41 0.25
C ALA A 135 6.31 0.90 0.34
N ALA A 136 6.58 -0.10 1.19
CA ALA A 136 7.86 -0.79 1.29
C ALA A 136 8.38 -1.29 -0.06
N VAL A 137 7.48 -1.79 -0.91
CA VAL A 137 7.84 -2.38 -2.20
C VAL A 137 8.54 -1.37 -3.11
N TYR A 138 8.15 -0.10 -3.04
CA TYR A 138 8.75 0.96 -3.86
C TYR A 138 10.08 1.45 -3.29
N VAL A 139 10.17 1.68 -1.98
CA VAL A 139 11.45 2.12 -1.39
C VAL A 139 12.55 1.06 -1.52
N LEU A 140 12.17 -0.21 -1.61
CA LEU A 140 13.10 -1.30 -1.91
C LEU A 140 13.67 -1.24 -3.33
N MET A 141 12.95 -0.67 -4.30
CA MET A 141 13.51 -0.42 -5.63
C MET A 141 14.69 0.55 -5.55
N ALA A 142 14.57 1.62 -4.76
CA ALA A 142 15.66 2.57 -4.53
C ALA A 142 16.83 1.93 -3.78
N VAL A 143 16.53 1.13 -2.75
CA VAL A 143 17.55 0.37 -2.01
C VAL A 143 18.33 -0.59 -2.92
N ARG A 144 17.65 -1.32 -3.83
CA ARG A 144 18.30 -2.18 -4.82
C ARG A 144 19.19 -1.41 -5.79
N ALA A 145 18.88 -0.14 -6.05
CA ALA A 145 19.72 0.77 -6.83
C ALA A 145 20.84 1.44 -6.00
N GLY A 146 21.03 1.06 -4.73
CA GLY A 146 22.03 1.66 -3.85
C GLY A 146 21.69 3.07 -3.38
N MET A 147 20.40 3.44 -3.40
CA MET A 147 19.90 4.78 -3.07
C MET A 147 18.97 4.75 -1.85
N ILE A 148 18.88 5.89 -1.15
CA ILE A 148 17.85 6.10 -0.12
C ILE A 148 16.50 6.32 -0.82
N GLY A 149 15.48 5.57 -0.41
CA GLY A 149 14.12 5.68 -0.92
C GLY A 149 13.16 6.28 0.10
N TYR A 150 12.25 7.12 -0.37
CA TYR A 150 11.09 7.60 0.38
C TYR A 150 9.82 7.40 -0.46
N CYS A 151 8.74 6.94 0.16
CA CYS A 151 7.45 6.78 -0.50
C CYS A 151 6.31 7.14 0.47
N THR A 152 5.32 7.85 -0.03
CA THR A 152 4.09 8.17 0.71
C THR A 152 2.91 8.26 -0.24
N THR A 153 1.71 8.12 0.31
CA THR A 153 0.45 8.32 -0.43
C THR A 153 -0.62 8.86 0.50
N ASN A 154 -1.63 9.52 -0.08
CA ASN A 154 -2.92 9.66 0.56
C ASN A 154 -3.83 8.46 0.19
N THR A 155 -4.69 8.01 1.12
CA THR A 155 -5.63 6.90 0.87
C THR A 155 -7.05 7.37 0.52
N GLY A 156 -7.16 8.59 -0.01
CA GLY A 156 -8.42 9.20 -0.44
C GLY A 156 -9.30 9.67 0.73
N ARG A 157 -10.11 8.77 1.28
CA ARG A 157 -11.14 9.11 2.28
C ARG A 157 -10.52 9.40 3.65
N ALA A 158 -11.00 10.45 4.30
CA ALA A 158 -10.71 10.68 5.71
C ALA A 158 -11.21 9.50 6.54
N THR A 159 -10.29 8.81 7.20
CA THR A 159 -10.55 7.60 7.97
C THR A 159 -9.81 7.56 9.31
N VAL A 160 -8.99 8.56 9.60
CA VAL A 160 -8.22 8.71 10.84
C VAL A 160 -8.68 10.00 11.53
N ALA A 161 -9.00 9.89 12.82
CA ALA A 161 -9.44 11.02 13.63
C ALA A 161 -8.29 12.02 13.85
N ALA A 162 -8.64 13.31 13.91
CA ALA A 162 -7.74 14.28 14.53
C ALA A 162 -7.54 13.94 16.01
N HIS A 163 -6.34 14.20 16.55
CA HIS A 163 -6.09 13.92 17.96
C HIS A 163 -7.07 14.70 18.86
N GLY A 164 -7.80 13.98 19.73
CA GLY A 164 -8.84 14.55 20.59
C GLY A 164 -10.21 14.73 19.91
N SER A 165 -10.35 14.38 18.63
CA SER A 165 -11.62 14.38 17.90
C SER A 165 -12.21 12.97 17.82
N THR A 166 -13.53 12.90 17.61
CA THR A 166 -14.24 11.65 17.29
C THR A 166 -14.56 11.49 15.81
N GLN A 167 -14.21 12.50 14.99
CA GLN A 167 -14.46 12.50 13.54
C GLN A 167 -13.17 12.32 12.75
N ALA A 168 -13.26 11.55 11.67
CA ALA A 168 -12.18 11.38 10.72
C ALA A 168 -11.83 12.71 10.03
N ALA A 169 -10.53 13.05 10.02
CA ALA A 169 -10.01 14.31 9.47
C ALA A 169 -8.93 14.08 8.41
N THR A 170 -8.15 13.00 8.54
CA THR A 170 -7.10 12.64 7.59
C THR A 170 -7.28 11.21 7.12
N ALA A 171 -6.64 10.87 6.00
CA ALA A 171 -6.60 9.51 5.48
C ALA A 171 -5.49 8.71 6.21
N ASN A 172 -5.55 7.37 6.13
CA ASN A 172 -4.54 6.52 6.76
C ASN A 172 -3.28 6.45 5.89
N ASN A 173 -2.63 7.59 5.74
CA ASN A 173 -1.53 7.81 4.81
C ASN A 173 -0.35 6.91 5.18
N ALA A 174 0.22 6.25 4.18
CA ALA A 174 1.41 5.42 4.38
C ALA A 174 2.67 6.28 4.29
N ILE A 175 3.67 5.96 5.09
CA ILE A 175 5.01 6.53 5.06
C ILE A 175 6.01 5.38 5.06
N ALA A 176 6.87 5.34 4.05
CA ALA A 176 7.94 4.37 3.94
C ALA A 176 9.30 5.01 3.67
N TRP A 177 10.32 4.43 4.28
CA TRP A 177 11.73 4.76 4.08
C TRP A 177 12.54 3.50 3.84
N GLY A 178 13.47 3.55 2.88
CA GLY A 178 14.44 2.50 2.63
C GLY A 178 15.84 3.09 2.60
N VAL A 179 16.76 2.51 3.37
CA VAL A 179 18.18 2.94 3.42
C VAL A 179 19.07 1.73 3.20
N PRO A 180 19.90 1.72 2.14
CA PRO A 180 20.83 0.63 1.88
C PRO A 180 21.93 0.60 2.93
N THR A 181 22.42 -0.60 3.23
CA THR A 181 23.58 -0.83 4.10
C THR A 181 24.76 -1.32 3.25
N ARG A 182 25.98 -1.11 3.73
CA ARG A 182 27.18 -1.64 3.06
C ARG A 182 27.21 -3.17 3.06
N GLU A 183 26.80 -3.75 4.19
CA GLU A 183 26.74 -5.19 4.44
C GLU A 183 25.44 -5.51 5.20
N GLY A 184 24.87 -6.69 4.94
CA GLY A 184 23.66 -7.16 5.61
C GLY A 184 22.35 -6.65 5.01
N ALA A 185 21.27 -6.75 5.79
CA ALA A 185 19.94 -6.33 5.37
C ALA A 185 19.80 -4.79 5.42
N PRO A 186 19.06 -4.18 4.46
CA PRO A 186 18.80 -2.75 4.48
C PRO A 186 17.86 -2.37 5.62
N PHE A 187 17.90 -1.10 6.03
CA PHE A 187 16.86 -0.54 6.90
C PHE A 187 15.63 -0.23 6.05
N VAL A 188 14.46 -0.73 6.48
CA VAL A 188 13.18 -0.44 5.83
C VAL A 188 12.11 -0.16 6.89
N LEU A 189 11.51 1.02 6.83
CA LEU A 189 10.31 1.39 7.56
C LEU A 189 9.15 1.45 6.56
N ASP A 190 8.01 0.85 6.91
CA ASP A 190 6.74 1.02 6.19
C ASP A 190 5.62 0.98 7.22
N MET A 191 4.92 2.11 7.37
CA MET A 191 3.89 2.28 8.38
C MET A 191 2.78 3.20 7.91
N ALA A 192 1.60 2.99 8.48
CA ALA A 192 0.48 3.91 8.34
C ALA A 192 0.49 4.96 9.46
N CYS A 193 -0.14 6.11 9.24
CA CYS A 193 -0.23 7.17 10.24
C CYS A 193 -1.20 6.84 11.40
N ALA A 194 -2.14 5.92 11.23
CA ALA A 194 -2.99 5.43 12.30
C ALA A 194 -2.34 4.31 13.13
N LYS A 195 -2.93 3.99 14.29
CA LYS A 195 -2.49 2.85 15.12
C LYS A 195 -2.56 1.49 14.40
N THR A 196 -3.32 1.40 13.31
CA THR A 196 -3.42 0.20 12.47
C THR A 196 -3.76 0.54 11.02
N SER A 197 -3.79 -0.48 10.15
CA SER A 197 -4.25 -0.38 8.76
C SER A 197 -5.66 -0.93 8.59
N TRP A 198 -6.39 -0.43 7.59
CA TRP A 198 -7.70 -0.96 7.23
C TRP A 198 -7.65 -2.42 6.80
N GLY A 199 -6.63 -2.84 6.04
CA GLY A 199 -6.50 -4.24 5.66
C GLY A 199 -6.25 -5.19 6.84
N LYS A 200 -5.59 -4.72 7.92
CA LYS A 200 -5.52 -5.49 9.18
C LYS A 200 -6.88 -5.54 9.89
N LEU A 201 -7.64 -4.45 9.90
CA LEU A 201 -9.01 -4.47 10.44
C LEU A 201 -9.92 -5.43 9.68
N GLU A 202 -9.93 -5.36 8.34
CA GLU A 202 -10.67 -6.29 7.49
C GLU A 202 -10.29 -7.74 7.79
N THR A 203 -9.01 -8.00 8.07
CA THR A 203 -8.55 -9.32 8.49
C THR A 203 -9.13 -9.73 9.86
N GLN A 204 -9.13 -8.84 10.85
CA GLN A 204 -9.75 -9.15 12.15
C GLN A 204 -11.26 -9.40 12.02
N THR A 205 -11.96 -8.62 11.20
CA THR A 205 -13.38 -8.83 10.93
C THR A 205 -13.66 -10.19 10.32
N MET A 206 -12.85 -10.63 9.34
CA MET A 206 -13.00 -11.96 8.73
C MET A 206 -12.87 -13.10 9.74
N TYR A 207 -11.95 -12.98 10.70
CA TYR A 207 -11.76 -13.99 11.75
C TYR A 207 -12.69 -13.79 12.97
N GLY A 208 -13.57 -12.79 12.95
CA GLY A 208 -14.42 -12.46 14.10
C GLY A 208 -13.63 -12.04 15.34
N LEU A 209 -12.43 -11.47 15.15
CA LEU A 209 -11.53 -11.06 16.23
C LEU A 209 -11.69 -9.58 16.58
N PRO A 210 -11.45 -9.22 17.85
CA PRO A 210 -11.54 -7.84 18.30
C PRO A 210 -10.35 -7.00 17.83
N VAL A 211 -10.56 -5.69 17.82
CA VAL A 211 -9.51 -4.67 17.70
C VAL A 211 -9.00 -4.31 19.10
N PRO A 212 -7.70 -4.05 19.29
CA PRO A 212 -7.16 -3.63 20.58
C PRO A 212 -7.83 -2.33 21.08
N PRO A 213 -8.05 -2.19 22.40
CA PRO A 213 -8.61 -0.96 22.97
C PRO A 213 -7.82 0.29 22.55
N GLY A 214 -8.54 1.39 22.32
CA GLY A 214 -7.95 2.68 21.94
C GLY A 214 -7.37 2.74 20.53
N TYR A 215 -7.75 1.85 19.61
CA TYR A 215 -7.33 1.89 18.20
C TYR A 215 -8.35 2.53 17.26
N ALA A 216 -9.64 2.47 17.61
CA ALA A 216 -10.71 2.77 16.69
C ALA A 216 -11.96 3.29 17.40
N LEU A 217 -12.79 4.00 16.63
CA LEU A 217 -14.07 4.54 17.01
C LEU A 217 -15.18 3.96 16.12
N ASP A 218 -16.36 3.80 16.69
CA ASP A 218 -17.58 3.42 15.97
C ASP A 218 -18.25 4.61 15.25
N SER A 219 -19.46 4.41 14.71
CA SER A 219 -20.24 5.46 14.04
C SER A 219 -20.73 6.58 14.97
N GLU A 220 -20.79 6.35 16.29
CA GLU A 220 -21.15 7.35 17.29
C GLU A 220 -19.93 8.09 17.83
N GLY A 221 -18.73 7.73 17.38
CA GLY A 221 -17.48 8.31 17.85
C GLY A 221 -16.99 7.75 19.19
N LYS A 222 -17.54 6.63 19.65
CA LYS A 222 -17.13 5.95 20.89
C LYS A 222 -16.02 4.95 20.58
N GLU A 223 -15.09 4.78 21.52
CA GLU A 223 -14.08 3.72 21.40
C GLU A 223 -14.75 2.35 21.29
N THR A 224 -14.28 1.54 20.35
CA THR A 224 -14.79 0.19 20.13
C THR A 224 -13.65 -0.82 19.93
N THR A 225 -13.87 -2.03 20.42
CA THR A 225 -13.05 -3.21 20.14
C THR A 225 -13.74 -4.16 19.18
N ASP A 226 -14.99 -3.89 18.77
CA ASP A 226 -15.68 -4.66 17.74
C ASP A 226 -15.17 -4.24 16.36
N SER A 227 -14.47 -5.16 15.70
CA SER A 227 -13.88 -4.92 14.37
C SER A 227 -14.92 -4.60 13.30
N SER A 228 -16.15 -5.11 13.41
CA SER A 228 -17.24 -4.85 12.47
C SER A 228 -17.88 -3.46 12.65
N ALA A 229 -17.76 -2.89 13.85
CA ALA A 229 -18.33 -1.59 14.19
C ALA A 229 -17.40 -0.41 13.83
N VAL A 230 -16.12 -0.66 13.55
CA VAL A 230 -15.13 0.40 13.31
C VAL A 230 -15.51 1.27 12.11
N LYS A 231 -15.50 2.60 12.33
CA LYS A 231 -15.67 3.63 11.28
C LYS A 231 -14.49 4.58 11.16
N THR A 232 -13.79 4.82 12.27
CA THR A 232 -12.67 5.77 12.31
C THR A 232 -11.51 5.16 13.08
N LEU A 233 -10.29 5.33 12.58
CA LEU A 233 -9.07 4.93 13.27
C LEU A 233 -8.51 6.07 14.13
N LEU A 234 -7.86 5.73 15.24
CA LEU A 234 -7.12 6.69 16.05
C LEU A 234 -5.67 6.83 15.55
N PRO A 235 -5.10 8.05 15.60
CA PRO A 235 -3.75 8.31 15.09
C PRO A 235 -2.69 7.57 15.91
N ALA A 236 -1.64 7.12 15.23
CA ALA A 236 -0.46 6.56 15.89
C ALA A 236 0.16 7.64 16.79
N ALA A 237 0.58 7.25 18.00
CA ALA A 237 1.25 8.16 18.94
C ALA A 237 0.50 9.51 19.20
N GLY A 238 -0.83 9.53 19.11
CA GLY A 238 -1.64 10.70 19.42
C GLY A 238 -1.38 11.88 18.47
N PRO A 239 -1.03 13.08 18.97
CA PRO A 239 -0.89 14.27 18.14
C PRO A 239 0.33 14.25 17.21
N ARG A 240 1.28 13.31 17.37
CA ARG A 240 2.46 13.20 16.52
C ARG A 240 2.26 12.39 15.25
N GLY A 241 1.34 11.42 15.28
CA GLY A 241 1.01 10.63 14.08
C GLY A 241 -0.27 11.08 13.38
N TYR A 242 -1.03 12.00 13.98
CA TYR A 242 -2.03 12.80 13.24
C TYR A 242 -1.31 13.79 12.33
#